data_AF-A0A377D9S6-F1
#
_entry.id   AF-A0A377D9S6-F1
#
_cell.length_a   1.000
_cell.length_b   1.000
_cell.length_c   1.000
_cell.angle_alpha   90.00
_cell.angle_beta   90.00
_cell.angle_gamma   90.00
#
_symmetry.space_group_name_H-M   'P 1'
#
loop_
_entity.id
_entity.type
_entity.pdbx_description
1 polymer ?
#
loop_
_entity_poly.entity_id
_entity_poly.type
_entity_poly.pdbx_seq_one_letter_code
_entity_poly.pdbx_strand_id
1 'polypeptide(L)'
;MNAPFTYSSPTLSVEALKHSIAYKLMFTIGKDPVVANKHEWLNATLFAVRDRLVERWLRSNRAQLSQETRQVYYLSMEFLIGRTLSNAMLSLGITKMYRAHWKRWG
;
A
#
# COMPACT_ATOMS: atom_id res chain seq x y z
N MET A 1 -16.99 -19.91 -15.39
CA MET A 1 -17.55 -18.88 -14.49
C MET A 1 -16.83 -19.01 -13.15
N ASN A 2 -15.88 -18.12 -12.84
CA ASN A 2 -15.15 -18.19 -11.57
C ASN A 2 -15.95 -17.44 -10.50
N ALA A 3 -16.29 -18.13 -9.41
CA ALA A 3 -16.90 -17.50 -8.25
C ALA A 3 -16.04 -16.33 -7.73
N PRO A 4 -16.63 -15.24 -7.23
CA PRO A 4 -15.86 -14.12 -6.70
C PRO A 4 -15.03 -14.59 -5.50
N PHE A 5 -13.70 -14.45 -5.60
CA PHE A 5 -12.78 -14.71 -4.48
C PHE A 5 -13.03 -13.67 -3.38
N THR A 6 -13.47 -14.12 -2.21
CA THR A 6 -13.76 -13.28 -1.05
C THR A 6 -12.49 -13.00 -0.26
N TYR A 7 -12.16 -11.72 -0.06
CA TYR A 7 -11.05 -11.30 0.79
C TYR A 7 -11.38 -9.97 1.47
N SER A 8 -10.68 -9.67 2.57
CA SER A 8 -10.79 -8.39 3.26
C SER A 8 -10.03 -7.30 2.51
N SER A 9 -10.76 -6.43 1.82
CA SER A 9 -10.20 -5.28 1.10
C SER A 9 -9.65 -4.23 2.09
N PRO A 10 -8.40 -3.77 1.93
CA PRO A 10 -7.84 -2.71 2.77
C PRO A 10 -8.48 -1.35 2.46
N THR A 11 -9.32 -0.86 3.37
CA THR A 11 -9.94 0.47 3.23
C THR A 11 -8.95 1.61 3.47
N LEU A 12 -9.31 2.82 3.01
CA LEU A 12 -8.46 4.02 3.09
C LEU A 12 -8.64 4.83 4.41
N SER A 13 -9.37 4.30 5.40
CA SER A 13 -9.55 5.01 6.68
C SER A 13 -8.28 5.00 7.55
N VAL A 14 -8.18 5.96 8.47
CA VAL A 14 -7.07 6.06 9.43
C VAL A 14 -6.97 4.81 10.26
N GLU A 15 -8.11 4.34 10.75
CA GLU A 15 -8.24 3.21 11.66
C GLU A 15 -7.81 1.94 10.94
N ALA A 16 -8.33 1.71 9.73
CA ALA A 16 -7.96 0.55 8.94
C ALA A 16 -6.47 0.56 8.58
N LEU A 17 -5.89 1.74 8.31
CA LEU A 17 -4.45 1.86 8.06
C LEU A 17 -3.64 1.51 9.32
N LYS A 18 -3.99 2.06 10.49
CA LYS A 18 -3.32 1.74 11.76
C LYS A 18 -3.37 0.24 12.07
N HIS A 19 -4.56 -0.36 11.94
CA HIS A 19 -4.73 -1.80 12.11
C HIS A 19 -3.88 -2.60 11.12
N SER A 20 -3.85 -2.19 9.84
CA SER A 20 -3.01 -2.84 8.83
C SER A 20 -1.53 -2.76 9.19
N ILE A 21 -1.04 -1.60 9.64
CA ILE A 21 0.36 -1.40 10.01
C ILE A 21 0.73 -2.28 11.21
N ALA A 22 -0.07 -2.26 12.28
CA ALA A 22 0.16 -3.11 13.45
C ALA A 22 0.14 -4.60 13.07
N TYR A 23 -0.82 -5.01 12.23
CA TYR A 23 -0.89 -6.38 11.71
C TYR A 23 0.38 -6.75 10.95
N LYS A 24 0.89 -5.89 10.05
CA LYS A 24 2.13 -6.17 9.31
C LYS A 24 3.35 -6.20 10.22
N LEU A 25 3.40 -5.36 11.25
CA LEU A 25 4.49 -5.39 12.22
C LEU A 25 4.54 -6.72 12.96
N MET A 26 3.39 -7.20 13.45
CA MET A 26 3.31 -8.42 14.23
C MET A 26 3.43 -9.68 13.38
N PHE A 27 2.70 -9.76 12.27
CA PHE A 27 2.54 -11.01 11.50
C PHE A 27 3.36 -11.07 10.22
N THR A 28 3.90 -9.96 9.74
CA THR A 28 4.82 -9.96 8.58
C THR A 28 6.26 -9.72 9.01
N ILE A 29 6.50 -8.80 9.93
CA ILE A 29 7.85 -8.51 10.44
C ILE A 29 8.19 -9.37 11.66
N GLY A 30 7.21 -9.80 12.45
CA GLY A 30 7.44 -10.65 13.62
C GLY A 30 7.92 -9.88 14.84
N LYS A 31 7.51 -8.61 14.99
CA LYS A 31 7.96 -7.74 16.09
C LYS A 31 6.81 -7.30 16.98
N ASP A 32 7.08 -7.26 18.28
CA ASP A 32 6.16 -6.67 19.24
C ASP A 32 6.18 -5.14 19.11
N PRO A 33 5.02 -4.47 19.03
CA PRO A 33 4.91 -3.01 18.91
C PRO A 33 5.68 -2.23 20.00
N VAL A 34 5.85 -2.79 21.20
CA VAL A 34 6.50 -2.14 22.34
C VAL A 34 8.01 -2.01 22.14
N VAL A 35 8.64 -2.98 21.46
CA VAL A 35 10.11 -3.01 21.27
C VAL A 35 10.53 -2.68 19.84
N ALA A 36 9.56 -2.49 18.94
CA ALA A 36 9.82 -2.26 17.53
C ALA A 36 10.54 -0.92 17.28
N ASN A 37 11.63 -0.96 16.53
CA ASN A 37 12.39 0.22 16.17
C ASN A 37 11.76 0.96 14.96
N LYS A 38 12.28 2.16 14.67
CA LYS A 38 11.77 3.02 13.59
C LYS A 38 11.81 2.36 12.20
N HIS A 39 12.82 1.54 11.92
CA HIS A 39 12.94 0.84 10.64
C HIS A 39 11.88 -0.26 10.50
N GLU A 40 11.58 -0.98 11.58
CA GLU A 40 10.53 -2.01 11.60
C GLU A 40 9.15 -1.37 11.40
N TRP A 41 8.86 -0.25 12.08
CA TRP A 41 7.64 0.52 11.85
C TRP A 41 7.52 1.08 10.43
N LEU A 42 8.62 1.54 9.84
CA LEU A 42 8.67 1.99 8.45
C LEU A 42 8.33 0.85 7.48
N ASN A 43 8.94 -0.32 7.67
CA ASN A 43 8.69 -1.50 6.85
C ASN A 43 7.25 -2.01 6.99
N ALA A 44 6.69 -1.99 8.20
CA ALA A 44 5.29 -2.36 8.42
C ALA A 44 4.35 -1.42 7.66
N THR A 45 4.67 -0.12 7.68
CA THR A 45 3.93 0.90 6.92
C THR A 45 4.03 0.68 5.42
N LEU A 46 5.23 0.37 4.90
CA LEU A 46 5.45 0.02 3.50
C LEU A 46 4.57 -1.16 3.06
N PHE A 47 4.53 -2.24 3.85
CA PHE A 47 3.70 -3.40 3.52
C PHE A 47 2.19 -3.07 3.57
N ALA A 48 1.73 -2.31 4.56
CA ALA A 48 0.33 -1.91 4.65
C ALA A 48 -0.12 -1.01 3.49
N VAL A 49 0.76 -0.12 3.02
CA VAL A 49 0.52 0.72 1.84
C VAL A 49 0.56 -0.11 0.55
N ARG A 50 1.49 -1.06 0.43
CA ARG A 50 1.62 -1.95 -0.73
C ARG A 50 0.34 -2.74 -0.98
N ASP A 51 -0.29 -3.29 0.05
CA ASP A 51 -1.53 -4.07 -0.10
C ASP A 51 -2.63 -3.29 -0.85
N ARG A 52 -2.78 -1.99 -0.51
CA ARG A 52 -3.75 -1.09 -1.16
C ARG A 52 -3.41 -0.82 -2.63
N LEU A 53 -2.12 -0.65 -2.93
CA LEU A 53 -1.65 -0.48 -4.31
C LEU A 53 -1.89 -1.74 -5.14
N VAL A 54 -1.58 -2.92 -4.58
CA VAL A 54 -1.74 -4.20 -5.27
C VAL A 54 -3.20 -4.42 -5.63
N GLU A 55 -4.13 -4.15 -4.71
CA GLU A 55 -5.56 -4.29 -4.98
C GLU A 55 -6.03 -3.37 -6.12
N ARG A 56 -5.61 -2.09 -6.10
CA ARG A 56 -5.92 -1.13 -7.16
C ARG A 56 -5.29 -1.52 -8.49
N TRP A 57 -4.06 -2.01 -8.48
CA TRP A 57 -3.35 -2.49 -9.66
C TRP A 57 -4.05 -3.70 -10.29
N LEU A 58 -4.44 -4.69 -9.49
CA LEU A 58 -5.20 -5.85 -9.97
C LEU A 58 -6.55 -5.45 -10.59
N ARG A 59 -7.27 -4.50 -9.97
CA ARG A 59 -8.51 -3.96 -10.54
C ARG A 59 -8.28 -3.27 -11.89
N SER A 60 -7.25 -2.43 -11.98
CA SER A 60 -6.92 -1.69 -13.20
C SER A 60 -6.49 -2.62 -14.34
N ASN A 61 -5.67 -3.63 -14.04
CA ASN A 61 -5.25 -4.63 -15.03
C ASN A 61 -6.44 -5.43 -15.57
N ARG A 62 -7.37 -5.85 -14.71
CA ARG A 62 -8.60 -6.55 -15.15
C ARG A 62 -9.44 -5.68 -16.07
N ALA A 63 -9.61 -4.40 -15.72
CA ALA A 63 -10.34 -3.45 -16.57
C ALA A 63 -9.65 -3.28 -17.93
N GLN A 64 -8.33 -3.09 -17.96
CA GLN A 64 -7.56 -2.97 -19.19
C GLN A 64 -7.69 -4.20 -20.11
N LEU A 65 -7.60 -5.40 -19.53
CA LEU A 65 -7.77 -6.66 -20.26
C LEU A 65 -9.19 -6.80 -20.83
N SER A 66 -10.22 -6.43 -20.05
CA SER A 66 -11.62 -6.52 -20.49
C SER A 66 -12.00 -5.54 -21.61
N GLN A 67 -11.24 -4.45 -21.76
CA GLN A 67 -11.52 -3.39 -22.71
C GLN A 67 -10.69 -3.50 -24.01
N GLU A 68 -9.82 -4.52 -24.14
CA GLU A 68 -8.95 -4.76 -25.31
C GLU A 68 -8.23 -3.50 -25.83
N THR A 69 -7.88 -2.59 -24.92
CA THR A 69 -7.29 -1.30 -25.28
C THR A 69 -5.87 -1.49 -25.83
N ARG A 70 -5.48 -0.68 -26.82
CA ARG A 70 -4.09 -0.62 -27.30
C ARG A 70 -3.15 -0.27 -26.14
N GLN A 71 -2.09 -1.06 -25.98
CA GLN A 71 -1.09 -0.89 -24.91
C GLN A 71 0.15 -0.19 -25.45
N VAL A 72 0.68 0.77 -24.69
CA VAL A 72 1.93 1.46 -25.00
C VAL A 72 3.02 0.89 -24.11
N TYR A 73 4.08 0.36 -24.72
CA TYR A 73 5.24 -0.18 -24.03
C TYR A 73 6.39 0.81 -24.12
N TYR A 74 6.84 1.32 -22.97
CA TYR A 74 7.94 2.25 -22.90
C TYR A 74 9.25 1.50 -22.64
N LEU A 75 10.19 1.56 -23.60
CA LEU A 75 11.52 0.96 -23.48
C LEU A 75 12.54 2.07 -23.22
N SER A 76 13.24 1.97 -22.10
CA SER A 76 14.31 2.90 -21.72
C SER A 76 15.50 2.12 -21.16
N MET A 77 16.71 2.64 -21.38
CA MET A 77 17.93 2.10 -20.76
C MET A 77 17.98 2.38 -19.26
N GLU A 78 17.35 3.46 -18.80
CA GLU A 78 17.37 3.88 -17.40
C GLU A 78 16.00 4.33 -16.92
N PHE A 79 15.69 4.00 -15.66
CA PHE A 79 14.50 4.43 -14.95
C PHE A 79 14.85 4.89 -13.54
N LEU A 80 14.75 6.20 -13.28
CA LEU A 80 15.06 6.79 -11.98
C LEU A 80 13.79 6.91 -11.12
N ILE A 81 13.39 5.83 -10.47
CA ILE A 81 12.11 5.75 -9.72
C ILE A 81 12.11 6.63 -8.46
N GLY A 82 13.26 6.77 -7.80
CA GLY A 82 13.39 7.50 -6.54
C GLY A 82 12.66 6.83 -5.36
N ARG A 83 12.17 7.62 -4.40
CA ARG A 83 11.51 7.13 -3.17
C ARG A 83 10.04 6.78 -3.42
N THR A 84 9.75 5.49 -3.49
CA THR A 84 8.42 4.98 -3.85
C THR A 84 7.35 5.14 -2.78
N LEU A 85 7.71 5.09 -1.49
CA LEU A 85 6.74 5.17 -0.38
C LEU A 85 5.97 6.50 -0.37
N SER A 86 6.68 7.62 -0.48
CA SER A 86 6.05 8.94 -0.50
C SER A 86 5.11 9.09 -1.70
N ASN A 87 5.54 8.61 -2.86
CA ASN A 87 4.75 8.63 -4.09
C ASN A 87 3.50 7.73 -3.97
N ALA A 88 3.65 6.56 -3.36
CA ALA A 88 2.54 5.64 -3.07
C ALA A 88 1.50 6.27 -2.14
N MET A 89 1.94 6.86 -1.04
CA MET A 89 1.03 7.53 -0.09
C MET A 89 0.31 8.73 -0.73
N LEU A 90 0.98 9.46 -1.62
CA LEU A 90 0.38 10.56 -2.38
C LEU A 90 -0.67 10.04 -3.37
N SER A 91 -0.35 8.99 -4.14
CA SER A 91 -1.25 8.37 -5.13
C SER A 91 -2.51 7.75 -4.49
N LEU A 92 -2.40 7.31 -3.23
CA LEU A 92 -3.52 6.82 -2.43
C LEU A 92 -4.28 7.93 -1.67
N GLY A 93 -3.82 9.19 -1.72
CA GLY A 93 -4.41 10.30 -0.95
C GLY A 93 -4.16 10.24 0.57
N ILE A 94 -3.38 9.26 1.04
CA ILE A 94 -3.15 8.97 2.46
C ILE A 94 -2.20 9.99 3.10
N THR A 95 -1.37 10.68 2.32
CA THR A 95 -0.35 11.61 2.83
C THR A 95 -0.92 12.69 3.75
N LYS A 96 -2.08 13.28 3.39
CA LYS A 96 -2.73 14.32 4.21
C LYS A 96 -3.22 13.75 5.54
N MET A 97 -3.80 12.55 5.47
CA MET A 97 -4.35 11.83 6.62
C MET A 97 -3.26 11.35 7.60
N TYR A 98 -2.15 10.83 7.08
CA TYR A 98 -0.99 10.41 7.86
C TYR A 98 -0.34 11.61 8.57
N ARG A 99 -0.11 12.72 7.86
CA ARG A 99 0.53 13.92 8.42
C ARG A 99 -0.30 14.56 9.55
N ALA A 100 -1.64 14.53 9.45
CA ALA A 100 -2.52 15.06 10.48
C ALA A 100 -2.48 14.22 11.78
N HIS A 101 -2.37 12.89 11.67
CA HIS A 101 -2.46 11.99 12.83
C HIS A 101 -1.13 11.55 13.42
N TRP A 102 -0.02 11.59 12.67
CA TRP A 102 1.31 11.22 13.17
C TRP A 102 1.75 12.08 14.36
N LYS A 103 1.37 13.36 14.40
CA LYS A 103 1.63 14.26 15.55
C LYS A 103 0.98 13.82 16.86
N ARG A 104 0.02 12.88 16.83
CA ARG A 104 -0.71 12.38 18.00
C ARG A 104 -0.19 11.03 18.51
N TRP A 105 0.79 10.45 17.82
CA TRP A 105 1.40 9.14 18.11
C TRP A 105 2.85 9.26 18.62
N GLY A 106 3.29 10.48 18.95
CA GLY A 106 4.54 10.75 19.65
C GLY A 106 4.26 11.22 21.06
#